data_AF-A0A452YPY5-F1
#
_entry.id   AF-A0A452YPY5-F1
#
_cell.length_a   1.000
_cell.length_b   1.000
_cell.length_c   1.000
_cell.angle_alpha   90.00
_cell.angle_beta   90.00
_cell.angle_gamma   90.00
#
_symmetry.space_group_name_H-M   'P 1'
#
loop_
_entity.id
_entity.type
_entity.pdbx_description
1 polymer ?
#
loop_
_entity_poly.entity_id
_entity_poly.type
_entity_poly.pdbx_seq_one_letter_code
_entity_poly.pdbx_strand_id
1 'polypeptide(L)'
;PGALSGGPPRQEQGCEDVIELAAAAFSGPERWDVLGLGQAMVDFSGMVDDEFLERLGIEKGTRKVVNHEERGRVLRAMDGCTYKAAAGGSLSNSLVALARLGSSQASSYPELRIAMAGSVGSDPLGSFYRQKLHRANVQFLSKPVKDGTTGTVIVLTTPDAQRTMLAYQGTSSTLAYDSDLAEIVSKSNLLIVEGYLFEFSHTIEAIKQACEDAKKNGALIAVSASDVSCIKRCHSDFW
;
A
#
# COMPACT_ATOMS: atom_id res chain seq x y z
N PRO A 1 -33.21 -61.56 -44.38
CA PRO A 1 -32.05 -60.82 -43.83
C PRO A 1 -32.32 -59.32 -43.87
N GLY A 2 -32.99 -58.82 -42.83
CA GLY A 2 -33.62 -57.50 -42.80
C GLY A 2 -32.86 -56.45 -41.98
N ALA A 3 -32.98 -55.23 -42.48
CA ALA A 3 -32.86 -53.87 -41.92
C ALA A 3 -32.62 -53.61 -40.41
N LEU A 4 -31.72 -52.65 -40.18
CA LEU A 4 -31.80 -51.46 -39.31
C LEU A 4 -32.50 -51.56 -37.93
N SER A 5 -31.75 -51.27 -36.87
CA SER A 5 -32.27 -50.53 -35.71
C SER A 5 -31.19 -49.64 -35.10
N GLY A 6 -31.53 -48.36 -34.90
CA GLY A 6 -30.67 -47.32 -34.34
C GLY A 6 -30.57 -47.42 -32.82
N GLY A 7 -29.37 -47.15 -32.31
CA GLY A 7 -29.10 -46.87 -30.89
C GLY A 7 -28.92 -45.37 -30.66
N PRO A 8 -29.25 -44.85 -29.46
CA PRO A 8 -29.38 -43.42 -29.18
C PRO A 8 -28.02 -42.70 -29.12
N PRO A 9 -27.99 -41.36 -29.23
CA PRO A 9 -26.76 -40.60 -29.17
C PRO A 9 -26.16 -40.66 -27.76
N ARG A 10 -24.83 -40.78 -27.67
CA ARG A 10 -24.07 -40.59 -26.43
C ARG A 10 -24.27 -39.16 -25.93
N GLN A 11 -25.04 -38.99 -24.88
CA GLN A 11 -24.88 -37.87 -23.94
C GLN A 11 -23.72 -38.25 -23.02
N GLU A 12 -22.51 -37.80 -23.36
CA GLU A 12 -21.40 -37.80 -22.40
C GLU A 12 -21.39 -36.43 -21.71
N GLN A 13 -21.87 -36.50 -20.48
CA GLN A 13 -21.55 -35.66 -19.32
C GLN A 13 -20.30 -34.79 -19.49
N GLY A 14 -20.51 -33.48 -19.44
CA GLY A 14 -19.43 -32.50 -19.48
C GLY A 14 -19.97 -31.10 -19.23
N CYS A 15 -20.82 -30.93 -18.22
CA CYS A 15 -21.29 -29.61 -17.80
C CYS A 15 -21.75 -29.63 -16.33
N GLU A 16 -20.93 -30.19 -15.43
CA GLU A 16 -21.15 -30.08 -13.97
C GLU A 16 -19.90 -29.59 -13.21
N ASP A 17 -18.80 -29.26 -13.90
CA ASP A 17 -17.57 -28.74 -13.27
C ASP A 17 -17.42 -27.20 -13.37
N VAL A 18 -18.49 -26.46 -13.66
CA VAL A 18 -18.42 -24.99 -13.90
C VAL A 18 -18.97 -24.15 -12.74
N ILE A 19 -19.26 -24.74 -11.57
CA ILE A 19 -19.87 -23.98 -10.43
C ILE A 19 -19.09 -24.12 -9.11
N GLU A 20 -17.78 -24.37 -9.13
CA GLU A 20 -17.00 -24.35 -7.88
C GLU A 20 -15.68 -23.57 -7.98
N LEU A 21 -15.80 -22.33 -8.44
CA LEU A 21 -14.87 -21.25 -8.06
C LEU A 21 -15.60 -20.30 -7.10
N ALA A 22 -16.13 -20.88 -6.03
CA ALA A 22 -16.50 -20.13 -4.85
C ALA A 22 -15.24 -19.48 -4.29
N ALA A 23 -15.37 -18.19 -3.94
CA ALA A 23 -14.34 -17.31 -3.40
C ALA A 23 -13.32 -18.08 -2.52
N ALA A 24 -12.04 -18.07 -2.93
CA ALA A 24 -10.97 -18.50 -2.06
C ALA A 24 -11.00 -17.63 -0.80
N ALA A 25 -11.53 -18.19 0.29
CA ALA A 25 -11.59 -17.56 1.59
C ALA A 25 -10.18 -17.12 2.00
N PHE A 26 -10.10 -15.94 2.61
CA PHE A 26 -8.86 -15.40 3.15
C PHE A 26 -8.14 -16.44 4.01
N SER A 27 -6.97 -16.92 3.56
CA SER A 27 -6.14 -17.90 4.26
C SER A 27 -5.17 -17.27 5.26
N GLY A 28 -5.48 -16.06 5.73
CA GLY A 28 -4.67 -15.34 6.71
C GLY A 28 -4.86 -15.84 8.14
N PRO A 29 -4.10 -15.28 9.09
CA PRO A 29 -4.21 -15.65 10.49
C PRO A 29 -5.60 -15.33 11.06
N GLU A 30 -5.97 -16.01 12.15
CA GLU A 30 -7.21 -15.71 12.89
C GLU A 30 -7.27 -14.25 13.35
N ARG A 31 -6.10 -13.66 13.67
CA ARG A 31 -5.96 -12.24 14.03
C ARG A 31 -4.62 -11.66 13.59
N TRP A 32 -4.60 -10.39 13.24
CA TRP A 32 -3.40 -9.58 13.07
C TRP A 32 -3.02 -8.93 14.39
N ASP A 33 -1.73 -8.95 14.71
CA ASP A 33 -1.23 -8.25 15.89
C ASP A 33 -1.20 -6.74 15.64
N VAL A 34 -0.85 -6.34 14.41
CA VAL A 34 -0.91 -4.94 13.94
C VAL A 34 -1.43 -4.88 12.51
N LEU A 35 -2.43 -4.03 12.28
CA LEU A 35 -2.89 -3.60 10.97
C LEU A 35 -2.59 -2.12 10.79
N GLY A 36 -1.87 -1.77 9.72
CA GLY A 36 -1.68 -0.38 9.32
C GLY A 36 -2.57 0.05 8.15
N LEU A 37 -3.14 1.25 8.22
CA LEU A 37 -3.79 1.94 7.10
C LEU A 37 -2.92 3.12 6.66
N GLY A 38 -2.35 3.06 5.46
CA GLY A 38 -1.44 4.12 5.01
C GLY A 38 -1.23 4.16 3.50
N GLN A 39 -0.56 5.21 3.06
CA GLN A 39 -0.16 5.42 1.69
C GLN A 39 0.95 4.45 1.29
N ALA A 40 0.68 3.63 0.27
CA ALA A 40 1.65 2.73 -0.29
C ALA A 40 2.41 3.41 -1.44
N MET A 41 3.65 3.82 -1.18
CA MET A 41 4.49 4.52 -2.15
C MET A 41 5.82 3.82 -2.42
N VAL A 42 6.35 3.97 -3.64
CA VAL A 42 7.71 3.56 -3.98
C VAL A 42 8.64 4.77 -3.97
N ASP A 43 9.72 4.69 -3.20
CA ASP A 43 10.72 5.73 -3.10
C ASP A 43 11.81 5.51 -4.15
N PHE A 44 12.10 6.52 -4.96
CA PHE A 44 13.24 6.60 -5.85
C PHE A 44 14.24 7.59 -5.28
N SER A 45 15.32 7.09 -4.69
CA SER A 45 16.34 7.92 -4.05
C SER A 45 17.61 8.01 -4.89
N GLY A 46 18.05 9.21 -5.22
CA GLY A 46 19.28 9.45 -5.99
C GLY A 46 20.11 10.61 -5.41
N MET A 47 21.43 10.53 -5.57
CA MET A 47 22.33 11.65 -5.32
C MET A 47 22.38 12.52 -6.58
N VAL A 48 22.19 13.83 -6.43
CA VAL A 48 22.23 14.82 -7.52
C VAL A 48 23.01 16.06 -7.08
N ASP A 49 23.44 16.88 -8.03
CA ASP A 49 24.03 18.20 -7.75
C ASP A 49 22.95 19.31 -7.78
N ASP A 50 23.34 20.52 -7.37
CA ASP A 50 22.46 21.68 -7.41
C ASP A 50 22.08 22.05 -8.86
N GLU A 51 22.98 21.85 -9.82
CA GLU A 51 22.74 22.09 -11.25
C GLU A 51 21.59 21.21 -11.80
N PHE A 52 21.49 19.96 -11.36
CA PHE A 52 20.38 19.07 -11.70
C PHE A 52 19.03 19.65 -11.26
N LEU A 53 18.97 20.20 -10.03
CA LEU A 53 17.75 20.81 -9.50
C LEU A 53 17.38 22.07 -10.27
N GLU A 54 18.36 22.95 -10.53
CA GLU A 54 18.18 24.18 -11.31
C GLU A 54 17.68 23.89 -12.72
N ARG A 55 18.29 22.93 -13.43
CA ARG A 55 17.91 22.53 -14.79
C ARG A 55 16.46 22.04 -14.89
N LEU A 56 15.92 21.43 -13.83
CA LEU A 56 14.55 20.94 -13.78
C LEU A 56 13.57 21.91 -13.12
N GLY A 57 14.05 23.07 -12.64
CA GLY A 57 13.25 24.06 -11.91
C GLY A 57 12.69 23.51 -10.60
N ILE A 58 13.48 22.71 -9.88
CA ILE A 58 13.10 22.08 -8.61
C ILE A 58 13.70 22.90 -7.47
N GLU A 59 12.85 23.38 -6.57
CA GLU A 59 13.29 24.11 -5.38
C GLU A 59 13.90 23.16 -4.34
N LYS A 60 15.16 23.41 -3.98
CA LYS A 60 15.94 22.59 -3.05
C LYS A 60 15.32 22.56 -1.65
N GLY A 61 15.34 21.39 -1.01
CA GLY A 61 14.92 21.21 0.38
C GLY A 61 13.40 21.19 0.59
N THR A 62 12.61 21.20 -0.49
CA THR A 62 11.14 21.24 -0.42
C THR A 62 10.50 19.87 -0.58
N ARG A 63 9.25 19.75 -0.13
CA ARG A 63 8.33 18.67 -0.52
C ARG A 63 7.29 19.27 -1.47
N LYS A 64 7.21 18.74 -2.69
CA LYS A 64 6.23 19.15 -3.70
C LYS A 64 5.40 17.96 -4.14
N VAL A 65 4.08 18.13 -4.23
CA VAL A 65 3.20 17.17 -4.93
C VAL A 65 3.29 17.46 -6.42
N VAL A 66 3.57 16.43 -7.22
CA VAL A 66 3.77 16.54 -8.67
C VAL A 66 2.74 15.71 -9.43
N ASN A 67 2.47 16.10 -10.68
CA ASN A 67 1.60 15.34 -11.57
C ASN A 67 2.35 14.20 -12.29
N HIS A 68 1.62 13.40 -13.09
CA HIS A 68 2.20 12.26 -13.81
C HIS A 68 3.32 12.66 -14.78
N GLU A 69 3.15 13.77 -15.49
CA GLU A 69 4.11 14.26 -16.49
C GLU A 69 5.39 14.78 -15.82
N GLU A 70 5.25 15.58 -14.76
CA GLU A 70 6.35 16.09 -13.94
C GLU A 70 7.15 14.92 -13.33
N ARG A 71 6.47 13.92 -12.76
CA ARG A 71 7.11 12.68 -12.27
C ARG A 71 7.91 12.01 -13.38
N GLY A 72 7.31 11.79 -14.55
CA GLY A 72 7.97 11.14 -15.68
C GLY A 72 9.17 11.93 -16.18
N ARG A 73 9.09 13.27 -16.22
CA ARG A 73 10.20 14.15 -16.59
C ARG A 73 11.39 13.99 -15.65
N VAL A 74 11.15 13.96 -14.33
CA VAL A 74 12.24 13.82 -13.35
C VAL A 74 12.83 12.41 -13.38
N LEU A 75 12.01 11.36 -13.45
CA LEU A 75 12.52 9.99 -13.54
C LEU A 75 13.36 9.77 -14.81
N ARG A 76 12.97 10.34 -15.95
CA ARG A 76 13.80 10.32 -17.17
C ARG A 76 15.10 11.09 -17.02
N ALA A 77 15.08 12.24 -16.32
CA ALA A 77 16.30 13.00 -16.07
C ALA A 77 17.26 12.25 -15.11
N MET A 78 16.73 11.40 -14.24
CA MET A 78 17.52 10.50 -13.39
C MET A 78 18.04 9.27 -14.13
N ASP A 79 17.63 9.05 -15.38
CA ASP A 79 18.13 7.94 -16.18
C ASP A 79 19.63 8.13 -16.45
N GLY A 80 20.43 7.08 -16.20
CA GLY A 80 21.90 7.16 -16.18
C GLY A 80 22.52 7.65 -14.86
N CYS A 81 21.74 8.16 -13.90
CA CYS A 81 22.21 8.39 -12.53
C CYS A 81 22.10 7.10 -11.69
N THR A 82 22.96 6.96 -10.68
CA THR A 82 22.79 5.90 -9.68
C THR A 82 21.65 6.27 -8.73
N TYR A 83 20.52 5.57 -8.84
CA TYR A 83 19.39 5.69 -7.90
C TYR A 83 18.98 4.32 -7.34
N LYS A 84 18.28 4.35 -6.21
CA LYS A 84 17.73 3.17 -5.54
C LYS A 84 16.22 3.26 -5.47
N ALA A 85 15.54 2.17 -5.81
CA ALA A 85 14.11 1.99 -5.58
C ALA A 85 13.88 1.20 -4.27
N ALA A 86 12.97 1.67 -3.43
CA ALA A 86 12.56 0.99 -2.20
C ALA A 86 11.04 1.09 -2.00
N ALA A 87 10.46 0.15 -1.27
CA ALA A 87 9.11 0.37 -0.74
C ALA A 87 9.22 1.43 0.35
N GLY A 88 8.57 2.56 0.13
CA GLY A 88 8.52 3.70 1.03
C GLY A 88 7.16 3.80 1.71
N GLY A 89 6.77 5.03 2.06
CA GLY A 89 5.60 5.31 2.89
C GLY A 89 5.96 5.33 4.37
N SER A 90 5.46 6.33 5.11
CA SER A 90 5.85 6.55 6.51
C SER A 90 5.41 5.39 7.38
N LEU A 91 4.15 4.97 7.22
CA LEU A 91 3.61 3.84 7.98
C LEU A 91 4.29 2.52 7.60
N SER A 92 4.54 2.27 6.31
CA SER A 92 5.21 1.07 5.83
C SER A 92 6.59 0.90 6.45
N ASN A 93 7.36 1.99 6.52
CA ASN A 93 8.67 2.01 7.18
C ASN A 93 8.57 1.64 8.67
N SER A 94 7.53 2.14 9.35
CA SER A 94 7.28 1.85 10.76
C SER A 94 6.89 0.38 10.99
N LEU A 95 6.03 -0.18 10.13
CA LEU A 95 5.63 -1.59 10.19
C LEU A 95 6.80 -2.54 9.87
N VAL A 96 7.64 -2.18 8.90
CA VAL A 96 8.86 -2.95 8.57
C VAL A 96 9.86 -2.90 9.73
N ALA A 97 10.02 -1.75 10.39
CA ALA A 97 10.83 -1.64 11.58
C ALA A 97 10.27 -2.51 12.72
N LEU A 98 8.95 -2.47 12.94
CA LEU A 98 8.28 -3.29 13.93
C LEU A 98 8.47 -4.80 13.67
N ALA A 99 8.32 -5.24 12.42
CA ALA A 99 8.54 -6.63 12.03
C ALA A 99 9.97 -7.07 12.35
N ARG A 100 10.97 -6.26 11.97
CA ARG A 100 12.37 -6.56 12.26
C ARG A 100 12.69 -6.63 13.75
N LEU A 101 12.10 -5.74 14.55
CA LEU A 101 12.26 -5.76 16.01
C LEU A 101 11.56 -6.98 16.63
N GLY A 102 10.40 -7.36 16.11
CA GLY A 102 9.62 -8.53 16.55
C GLY A 102 10.26 -9.87 16.19
N SER A 103 10.97 -9.97 15.07
CA SER A 103 11.66 -11.20 14.63
C SER A 103 13.04 -11.42 15.28
N SER A 104 13.45 -10.59 16.25
CA SER A 104 14.75 -10.75 16.92
C SER A 104 14.81 -12.07 17.68
N GLN A 105 15.76 -12.95 17.32
CA GLN A 105 15.96 -14.27 17.93
C GLN A 105 16.27 -14.25 19.44
N ALA A 106 16.52 -13.06 20.01
CA ALA A 106 16.67 -12.88 21.45
C ALA A 106 15.33 -12.77 22.20
N SER A 107 14.21 -12.70 21.48
CA SER A 107 12.87 -12.50 22.04
C SER A 107 12.20 -13.84 22.34
N SER A 108 11.79 -14.05 23.59
CA SER A 108 10.90 -15.18 23.98
C SER A 108 9.47 -15.02 23.47
N TYR A 109 9.17 -13.94 22.75
CA TYR A 109 7.82 -13.63 22.25
C TYR A 109 7.60 -14.21 20.84
N PRO A 110 6.36 -14.62 20.51
CA PRO A 110 6.01 -15.06 19.17
C PRO A 110 6.22 -13.94 18.14
N GLU A 111 6.49 -14.33 16.88
CA GLU A 111 6.62 -13.39 15.78
C GLU A 111 5.31 -12.61 15.57
N LEU A 112 5.42 -11.29 15.42
CA LEU A 112 4.26 -10.43 15.23
C LEU A 112 3.69 -10.60 13.82
N ARG A 113 2.39 -10.88 13.75
CA ARG A 113 1.64 -10.89 12.49
C ARG A 113 1.27 -9.46 12.14
N ILE A 114 2.02 -8.88 11.21
CA ILE A 114 1.89 -7.48 10.83
C ILE A 114 1.34 -7.39 9.40
N ALA A 115 0.31 -6.58 9.23
CA ALA A 115 -0.32 -6.33 7.95
C ALA A 115 -0.44 -4.82 7.66
N MET A 116 -0.57 -4.52 6.38
CA MET A 116 -0.88 -3.19 5.88
C MET A 116 -1.99 -3.27 4.85
N ALA A 117 -2.94 -2.35 4.93
CA ALA A 117 -3.90 -2.04 3.88
C ALA A 117 -3.66 -0.62 3.37
N GLY A 118 -3.82 -0.46 2.06
CA GLY A 118 -3.52 0.76 1.31
C GLY A 118 -3.68 0.47 -0.17
N SER A 119 -3.40 1.45 -1.02
CA SER A 119 -3.72 1.32 -2.44
C SER A 119 -2.47 1.41 -3.32
N VAL A 120 -2.27 0.37 -4.14
CA VAL A 120 -1.25 0.30 -5.19
C VAL A 120 -1.91 0.05 -6.54
N GLY A 121 -1.27 0.49 -7.61
CA GLY A 121 -1.68 0.17 -8.97
C GLY A 121 -1.43 -1.29 -9.30
N SER A 122 -2.07 -1.77 -10.36
CA SER A 122 -1.76 -3.06 -11.00
C SER A 122 -0.49 -3.01 -11.87
N ASP A 123 0.27 -1.93 -11.75
CA ASP A 123 1.53 -1.70 -12.46
C ASP A 123 2.72 -2.47 -11.83
N PRO A 124 3.89 -2.50 -12.49
CA PRO A 124 5.07 -3.16 -11.97
C PRO A 124 5.54 -2.61 -10.62
N LEU A 125 5.31 -1.33 -10.33
CA LEU A 125 5.69 -0.70 -9.06
C LEU A 125 4.83 -1.21 -7.90
N GLY A 126 3.55 -1.43 -8.12
CA GLY A 126 2.66 -2.03 -7.13
C GLY A 126 3.06 -3.46 -6.80
N SER A 127 3.43 -4.24 -7.82
CA SER A 127 3.98 -5.59 -7.63
C SER A 127 5.30 -5.57 -6.86
N PHE A 128 6.21 -4.65 -7.20
CA PHE A 128 7.48 -4.44 -6.50
C PHE A 128 7.25 -4.09 -5.02
N TYR A 129 6.36 -3.14 -4.74
CA TYR A 129 6.04 -2.69 -3.39
C TYR A 129 5.53 -3.86 -2.53
N ARG A 130 4.55 -4.62 -3.03
CA ARG A 130 3.98 -5.77 -2.33
C ARG A 130 5.04 -6.84 -2.03
N GLN A 131 5.91 -7.14 -3.00
CA GLN A 131 6.99 -8.11 -2.80
C GLN A 131 8.01 -7.65 -1.74
N LYS A 132 8.31 -6.36 -1.69
CA LYS A 132 9.24 -5.78 -0.70
C LYS A 132 8.67 -5.88 0.73
N LEU A 133 7.39 -5.54 0.92
CA LEU A 133 6.71 -5.69 2.21
C LEU A 133 6.67 -7.16 2.65
N HIS A 134 6.29 -8.07 1.74
CA HIS A 134 6.26 -9.50 2.02
C HIS A 134 7.63 -10.02 2.50
N ARG A 135 8.71 -9.63 1.81
CA ARG A 135 10.10 -9.99 2.22
C ARG A 135 10.53 -9.37 3.54
N ALA A 136 9.82 -8.37 4.03
CA ALA A 136 10.04 -7.72 5.31
C ALA A 136 9.07 -8.22 6.40
N ASN A 137 8.39 -9.35 6.18
CA ASN A 137 7.38 -9.94 7.07
C ASN A 137 6.19 -9.00 7.38
N VAL A 138 5.84 -8.13 6.42
CA VAL A 138 4.64 -7.30 6.46
C VAL A 138 3.71 -7.71 5.32
N GLN A 139 2.50 -8.15 5.65
CA GLN A 139 1.54 -8.61 4.63
C GLN A 139 0.74 -7.44 4.07
N PHE A 140 0.85 -7.21 2.76
CA PHE A 140 0.05 -6.18 2.08
C PHE A 140 -1.25 -6.80 1.56
N LEU A 141 -2.37 -6.48 2.22
CA LEU A 141 -3.63 -7.22 2.09
C LEU A 141 -4.55 -6.70 0.98
N SER A 142 -4.39 -5.44 0.57
CA SER A 142 -5.25 -4.83 -0.43
C SER A 142 -4.98 -5.37 -1.84
N LYS A 143 -6.06 -5.58 -2.60
CA LYS A 143 -6.00 -5.94 -4.02
C LYS A 143 -5.45 -4.75 -4.83
N PRO A 144 -4.59 -4.96 -5.83
CA PRO A 144 -4.14 -3.89 -6.71
C PRO A 144 -5.30 -3.25 -7.47
N VAL A 145 -5.26 -1.93 -7.61
CA VAL A 145 -6.25 -1.17 -8.39
C VAL A 145 -6.01 -1.44 -9.88
N LYS A 146 -7.00 -2.03 -10.55
CA LYS A 146 -6.95 -2.29 -11.99
C LYS A 146 -6.76 -0.98 -12.76
N ASP A 147 -5.82 -0.97 -13.70
CA ASP A 147 -5.44 0.21 -14.50
C ASP A 147 -4.96 1.43 -13.67
N GLY A 148 -4.70 1.22 -12.38
CA GLY A 148 -4.17 2.22 -11.45
C GLY A 148 -2.64 2.37 -11.56
N THR A 149 -2.15 3.56 -11.22
CA THR A 149 -0.70 3.85 -11.14
C THR A 149 -0.26 3.98 -9.69
N THR A 150 0.74 3.21 -9.28
CA THR A 150 1.29 3.25 -7.92
C THR A 150 1.93 4.61 -7.61
N GLY A 151 1.72 5.09 -6.38
CA GLY A 151 2.31 6.33 -5.89
C GLY A 151 3.83 6.22 -5.76
N THR A 152 4.52 7.35 -5.93
CA THR A 152 5.99 7.41 -5.88
C THR A 152 6.47 8.66 -5.18
N VAL A 153 7.57 8.55 -4.43
CA VAL A 153 8.33 9.70 -3.95
C VAL A 153 9.71 9.70 -4.58
N ILE A 154 10.06 10.75 -5.30
CA ILE A 154 11.43 10.95 -5.78
C ILE A 154 12.17 11.76 -4.72
N VAL A 155 13.23 11.19 -4.17
CA VAL A 155 14.09 11.80 -3.15
C VAL A 155 15.43 12.15 -3.79
N LEU A 156 15.64 13.44 -4.00
CA LEU A 156 16.86 13.99 -4.58
C LEU A 156 17.73 14.53 -3.44
N THR A 157 18.90 13.93 -3.24
CA THR A 157 19.82 14.30 -2.17
C THR A 157 21.05 15.00 -2.75
N THR A 158 21.31 16.20 -2.27
CA THR A 158 22.48 17.01 -2.68
C THR A 158 23.68 16.76 -1.76
N PRO A 159 24.92 17.15 -2.14
CA PRO A 159 26.12 16.84 -1.35
C PRO A 159 26.13 17.43 0.07
N ASP A 160 25.38 18.51 0.31
CA ASP A 160 25.17 19.09 1.65
C ASP A 160 24.12 18.34 2.49
N ALA A 161 23.71 17.15 2.03
CA ALA A 161 22.71 16.27 2.62
C ALA A 161 21.27 16.83 2.67
N GLN A 162 20.99 17.95 2.00
CA GLN A 162 19.60 18.38 1.83
C GLN A 162 18.84 17.43 0.91
N ARG A 163 17.59 17.15 1.28
CA ARG A 163 16.67 16.29 0.55
C ARG A 163 15.52 17.11 -0.03
N THR A 164 15.31 16.95 -1.32
CA THR A 164 14.14 17.48 -2.03
C THR A 164 13.24 16.31 -2.41
N MET A 165 11.96 16.39 -2.08
CA MET A 165 10.99 15.30 -2.23
C MET A 165 9.88 15.68 -3.21
N LEU A 166 9.70 14.87 -4.25
CA LEU A 166 8.62 15.04 -5.22
C LEU A 166 7.65 13.85 -5.12
N ALA A 167 6.46 14.10 -4.59
CA ALA A 167 5.46 13.07 -4.35
C ALA A 167 4.42 13.06 -5.48
N TYR A 168 4.30 11.94 -6.17
CA TYR A 168 3.17 11.65 -7.05
C TYR A 168 2.26 10.65 -6.33
N GLN A 169 1.05 11.06 -6.01
CA GLN A 169 0.14 10.26 -5.18
C GLN A 169 -0.37 9.01 -5.93
N GLY A 170 -0.66 9.10 -7.23
CA GLY A 170 -1.23 7.98 -7.97
C GLY A 170 -2.45 7.39 -7.24
N THR A 171 -2.48 6.07 -7.08
CA THR A 171 -3.51 5.38 -6.30
C THR A 171 -3.28 5.43 -4.79
N SER A 172 -2.10 5.81 -4.28
CA SER A 172 -1.80 5.78 -2.85
C SER A 172 -2.58 6.81 -2.03
N SER A 173 -3.31 7.72 -2.68
CA SER A 173 -4.26 8.62 -2.06
C SER A 173 -5.64 7.99 -1.80
N THR A 174 -5.88 6.74 -2.23
CA THR A 174 -7.18 6.10 -2.08
C THR A 174 -7.17 5.04 -0.98
N LEU A 175 -8.29 4.97 -0.26
CA LEU A 175 -8.62 3.93 0.71
C LEU A 175 -10.13 3.78 0.70
N ALA A 176 -10.62 2.56 0.51
CA ALA A 176 -12.04 2.24 0.55
C ALA A 176 -12.30 1.26 1.70
N TYR A 177 -13.36 1.51 2.45
CA TYR A 177 -13.85 0.59 3.47
C TYR A 177 -14.87 -0.37 2.85
N ASP A 178 -14.37 -1.42 2.20
CA ASP A 178 -15.18 -2.49 1.62
C ASP A 178 -15.28 -3.70 2.57
N SER A 179 -15.97 -4.75 2.13
CA SER A 179 -16.11 -5.99 2.92
C SER A 179 -14.78 -6.65 3.25
N ASP A 180 -13.80 -6.55 2.36
CA ASP A 180 -12.47 -7.15 2.56
C ASP A 180 -11.73 -6.40 3.67
N LEU A 181 -11.73 -5.06 3.64
CA LEU A 181 -11.12 -4.25 4.70
C LEU A 181 -11.86 -4.40 6.04
N ALA A 182 -13.19 -4.48 6.02
CA ALA A 182 -13.99 -4.69 7.22
C ALA A 182 -13.65 -6.02 7.91
N GLU A 183 -13.52 -7.10 7.14
CA GLU A 183 -13.12 -8.40 7.68
C GLU A 183 -11.74 -8.33 8.35
N ILE A 184 -10.76 -7.73 7.69
CA ILE A 184 -9.38 -7.60 8.20
C ILE A 184 -9.36 -6.76 9.48
N VAL A 185 -10.08 -5.64 9.50
CA VAL A 185 -10.17 -4.73 10.65
C VAL A 185 -10.78 -5.43 11.86
N SER A 186 -11.84 -6.22 11.69
CA SER A 186 -12.47 -6.99 12.78
C SER A 186 -11.49 -7.99 13.44
N LYS A 187 -10.53 -8.48 12.64
CA LYS A 187 -9.51 -9.44 13.03
C LYS A 187 -8.16 -8.75 13.35
N SER A 188 -8.16 -7.59 14.02
CA SER A 188 -6.92 -6.88 14.37
C SER A 188 -6.83 -6.48 15.84
N ASN A 189 -5.66 -6.67 16.48
CA ASN A 189 -5.40 -6.25 17.87
C ASN A 189 -5.10 -4.74 17.98
N LEU A 190 -4.37 -4.20 17.02
CA LEU A 190 -4.00 -2.79 16.93
C LEU A 190 -4.21 -2.29 15.51
N LEU A 191 -4.96 -1.20 15.36
CA LEU A 191 -5.09 -0.44 14.13
C LEU A 191 -4.20 0.81 14.19
N ILE A 192 -3.28 0.97 13.25
CA ILE A 192 -2.45 2.18 13.11
C ILE A 192 -2.86 2.92 11.84
N VAL A 193 -3.27 4.18 11.96
CA VAL A 193 -3.66 5.02 10.82
C VAL A 193 -2.59 6.07 10.53
N GLU A 194 -2.18 6.17 9.29
CA GLU A 194 -1.27 7.22 8.83
C GLU A 194 -2.02 8.55 8.64
N GLY A 195 -1.52 9.60 9.27
CA GLY A 195 -2.07 10.95 9.18
C GLY A 195 -2.20 11.51 7.76
N TYR A 196 -1.28 11.18 6.85
CA TYR A 196 -1.39 11.62 5.45
C TYR A 196 -2.67 11.18 4.75
N LEU A 197 -3.32 10.10 5.20
CA LEU A 197 -4.61 9.70 4.63
C LEU A 197 -5.68 10.76 4.89
N PHE A 198 -5.62 11.52 5.98
CA PHE A 198 -6.61 12.57 6.29
C PHE A 198 -6.54 13.77 5.32
N GLU A 199 -5.51 13.86 4.47
CA GLU A 199 -5.44 14.90 3.42
C GLU A 199 -6.47 14.68 2.30
N PHE A 200 -7.14 13.53 2.27
CA PHE A 200 -8.08 13.16 1.22
C PHE A 200 -9.50 13.00 1.79
N SER A 201 -10.43 13.86 1.39
CA SER A 201 -11.79 13.84 1.95
C SER A 201 -12.50 12.48 1.85
N HIS A 202 -12.26 11.73 0.77
CA HIS A 202 -12.88 10.43 0.53
C HIS A 202 -12.33 9.30 1.41
N THR A 203 -11.11 9.43 1.96
CA THR A 203 -10.52 8.42 2.85
C THR A 203 -10.96 8.64 4.30
N ILE A 204 -11.31 9.88 4.69
CA ILE A 204 -11.72 10.21 6.07
C ILE A 204 -12.90 9.35 6.51
N GLU A 205 -13.90 9.18 5.64
CA GLU A 205 -15.07 8.34 5.94
C GLU A 205 -14.66 6.86 6.12
N ALA A 206 -13.80 6.34 5.23
CA ALA A 206 -13.28 4.99 5.35
C ALA A 206 -12.47 4.78 6.65
N ILE A 207 -11.70 5.79 7.07
CA ILE A 207 -10.95 5.77 8.33
C ILE A 207 -11.91 5.76 9.52
N LYS A 208 -12.96 6.58 9.51
CA LYS A 208 -13.97 6.61 10.59
C LYS A 208 -14.63 5.25 10.76
N GLN A 209 -15.09 4.65 9.66
CA GLN A 209 -15.70 3.32 9.67
C GLN A 209 -14.74 2.25 10.16
N ALA A 210 -13.48 2.26 9.68
CA ALA A 210 -12.45 1.34 10.15
C ALA A 210 -12.17 1.49 11.65
N CYS A 211 -12.08 2.71 12.17
CA CYS A 211 -11.87 2.97 13.59
C CYS A 211 -13.07 2.52 14.45
N GLU A 212 -14.30 2.78 14.00
CA GLU A 212 -15.50 2.32 14.71
C GLU A 212 -15.55 0.80 14.81
N ASP A 213 -15.31 0.10 13.70
CA ASP A 213 -15.37 -1.36 13.67
C ASP A 213 -14.18 -2.00 14.38
N ALA A 214 -12.98 -1.41 14.30
CA ALA A 214 -11.84 -1.81 15.11
C ALA A 214 -12.18 -1.73 16.61
N LYS A 215 -12.78 -0.62 17.06
CA LYS A 215 -13.18 -0.42 18.45
C LYS A 215 -14.27 -1.40 18.89
N LYS A 216 -15.29 -1.65 18.05
CA LYS A 216 -16.35 -2.64 18.33
C LYS A 216 -15.77 -4.04 18.52
N ASN A 217 -14.69 -4.37 17.81
CA ASN A 217 -13.98 -5.66 17.91
C ASN A 217 -12.82 -5.64 18.93
N GLY A 218 -12.74 -4.62 19.80
CA GLY A 218 -11.77 -4.57 20.90
C GLY A 218 -10.32 -4.27 20.48
N ALA A 219 -10.10 -3.73 19.28
CA ALA A 219 -8.79 -3.27 18.85
C ALA A 219 -8.41 -1.94 19.53
N LEU A 220 -7.12 -1.77 19.83
CA LEU A 220 -6.55 -0.46 20.11
C LEU A 220 -6.38 0.32 18.80
N ILE A 221 -6.45 1.65 18.87
CA ILE A 221 -6.29 2.53 17.72
C ILE A 221 -5.16 3.51 18.02
N ALA A 222 -4.22 3.63 17.09
CA ALA A 222 -3.15 4.61 17.10
C ALA A 222 -3.16 5.41 15.79
N VAL A 223 -2.78 6.68 15.84
CA VAL A 223 -2.69 7.55 14.66
C VAL A 223 -1.30 8.19 14.64
N SER A 224 -0.63 8.12 13.49
CA SER A 224 0.60 8.87 13.26
C SER A 224 0.26 10.28 12.78
N ALA A 225 0.76 11.30 13.48
CA ALA A 225 0.57 12.69 13.06
C ALA A 225 1.20 13.02 11.70
N SER A 226 2.13 12.18 11.22
CA SER A 226 2.83 12.26 9.93
C SER A 226 3.68 13.53 9.74
N ASP A 227 3.05 14.69 9.59
CA ASP A 227 3.72 15.97 9.39
C ASP A 227 2.90 17.14 9.96
N VAL A 228 3.59 18.19 10.42
CA VAL A 228 2.95 19.38 11.01
C VAL A 228 2.01 20.07 10.03
N SER A 229 2.34 20.11 8.73
CA SER A 229 1.46 20.72 7.73
C SER A 229 0.19 19.91 7.49
N CYS A 230 0.26 18.58 7.59
CA CYS A 230 -0.90 17.69 7.52
C CYS A 230 -1.86 17.96 8.69
N ILE A 231 -1.34 18.01 9.93
CA ILE A 231 -2.14 18.31 11.12
C ILE A 231 -2.81 19.68 11.03
N LYS A 232 -2.07 20.71 10.58
CA LYS A 232 -2.64 22.06 10.42
C LYS A 232 -3.79 22.08 9.40
N ARG A 233 -3.70 21.29 8.32
CA ARG A 233 -4.75 21.22 7.28
C ARG A 233 -5.98 20.43 7.75
N CYS A 234 -5.78 19.35 8.49
CA CYS A 234 -6.83 18.38 8.81
C CYS A 234 -7.20 18.37 10.31
N HIS A 235 -6.96 19.46 11.03
CA HIS A 235 -7.07 19.51 12.49
C HIS A 235 -8.44 19.02 12.99
N SER A 236 -9.55 19.42 12.36
CA SER A 236 -10.91 19.02 12.76
C SER A 236 -11.22 17.55 12.57
N ASP A 237 -10.48 16.84 11.72
CA ASP A 237 -10.72 15.41 11.46
C ASP A 237 -9.88 14.50 12.37
N PHE A 238 -8.84 15.05 13.02
CA PHE A 238 -8.00 14.33 13.98
C PHE A 238 -8.58 14.31 15.41
N TRP A 239 -9.41 15.29 15.77
CA TRP A 239 -9.92 15.54 17.13
C TRP A 239 -11.44 15.47 17.18
#